data_AF-A0A5E8V4U5-F1
#
_entry.id   AF-A0A5E8V4U5-F1
#
_cell.length_a   1.000
_cell.length_b   1.000
_cell.length_c   1.000
_cell.angle_alpha   90.00
_cell.angle_beta   90.00
_cell.angle_gamma   90.00
#
_symmetry.space_group_name_H-M   'P 1'
#
loop_
_entity.id
_entity.type
_entity.pdbx_description
1 polymer ?
#
loop_
_entity_poly.entity_id
_entity_poly.type
_entity_poly.pdbx_seq_one_letter_code
_entity_poly.pdbx_strand_id
1 'polypeptide(L)'
;MAKKREIGKCVHCVKEGVELTSDHMFPKAWYPYATPETLERWTFPSCFGCNQRFSKIEGDLLNRVALALDTKHEASQGLADAALRAMDPKAGRDEKDAAARAARGKKMLAEMFKGEAIPEGQIMPGLGERWGRPKTEQLAINIPRASFDAMTEKIVRGLAYREDGQFIEAPYKIETFIAEDEAAKVVKELLDKAGKESNARRV
;
A
#
# COMPACT_ATOMS: atom_id res chain seq x y z
N MET A 1 -31.21 -10.02 8.22
CA MET A 1 -30.42 -11.02 8.97
C MET A 1 -28.96 -10.86 8.58
N ALA A 2 -28.03 -10.72 9.52
CA ALA A 2 -26.60 -10.63 9.19
C ALA A 2 -26.13 -11.97 8.61
N LYS A 3 -25.50 -11.95 7.44
CA LYS A 3 -24.97 -13.17 6.79
C LYS A 3 -23.92 -13.78 7.72
N LYS A 4 -24.06 -15.05 8.07
CA LYS A 4 -23.08 -15.77 8.90
C LYS A 4 -21.72 -15.70 8.20
N ARG A 5 -20.68 -15.28 8.92
CA ARG A 5 -19.33 -15.18 8.35
C ARG A 5 -18.82 -16.59 8.04
N GLU A 6 -18.18 -16.72 6.89
CA GLU A 6 -17.55 -17.97 6.47
C GLU A 6 -16.39 -18.31 7.39
N ILE A 7 -16.22 -19.59 7.71
CA ILE A 7 -15.08 -20.09 8.47
C ILE A 7 -14.11 -20.70 7.47
N GLY A 8 -12.83 -20.33 7.53
CA GLY A 8 -11.83 -20.89 6.61
C GLY A 8 -10.39 -20.50 6.98
N LYS A 9 -9.51 -20.51 5.97
CA LYS A 9 -8.08 -20.18 6.10
C LYS A 9 -7.82 -18.73 5.68
N CYS A 10 -7.15 -17.96 6.53
CA CYS A 10 -6.78 -16.57 6.23
C CYS A 10 -5.57 -16.50 5.30
N VAL A 11 -5.63 -15.75 4.19
CA VAL A 11 -4.50 -15.63 3.25
C VAL A 11 -3.24 -15.01 3.87
N HIS A 12 -3.42 -14.17 4.89
CA HIS A 12 -2.33 -13.41 5.51
C HIS A 12 -1.60 -14.17 6.59
N CYS A 13 -2.33 -14.73 7.54
CA CYS A 13 -1.73 -15.42 8.70
C CYS A 13 -1.80 -16.95 8.61
N VAL A 14 -2.37 -17.48 7.52
CA VAL A 14 -2.52 -18.92 7.22
C VAL A 14 -3.22 -19.75 8.30
N LYS A 15 -3.82 -19.11 9.30
CA LYS A 15 -4.62 -19.77 10.33
C LYS A 15 -5.93 -20.28 9.73
N GLU A 16 -6.24 -21.53 10.03
CA GLU A 16 -7.50 -22.20 9.70
C GLU A 16 -8.56 -21.99 10.79
N GLY A 17 -9.82 -22.29 10.47
CA GLY A 17 -10.92 -22.24 11.43
C GLY A 17 -11.26 -20.83 11.91
N VAL A 18 -10.86 -19.79 11.19
CA VAL A 18 -11.12 -18.39 11.56
C VAL A 18 -12.31 -17.82 10.79
N GLU A 19 -13.02 -16.88 11.42
CA GLU A 19 -14.02 -16.08 10.70
C GLU A 19 -13.35 -15.21 9.64
N LEU A 20 -13.83 -15.38 8.41
CA LEU A 20 -13.34 -14.68 7.25
C LEU A 20 -14.13 -13.41 6.98
N THR A 21 -13.37 -12.42 6.55
CA THR A 21 -13.79 -11.15 5.99
C THR A 21 -13.23 -11.03 4.58
N SER A 22 -13.76 -10.10 3.80
CA SER A 22 -13.27 -9.79 2.46
C SER A 22 -12.29 -8.61 2.55
N ASP A 23 -11.01 -8.88 2.35
CA ASP A 23 -9.95 -7.86 2.28
C ASP A 23 -9.69 -7.51 0.82
N HIS A 24 -9.55 -6.22 0.51
CA HIS A 24 -9.32 -5.77 -0.87
C HIS A 24 -7.83 -5.85 -1.17
N MET A 25 -7.42 -6.29 -2.37
CA MET A 25 -6.00 -6.30 -2.74
C MET A 25 -5.39 -4.90 -2.67
N PHE A 26 -6.00 -3.97 -3.40
CA PHE A 26 -5.77 -2.54 -3.26
C PHE A 26 -6.96 -1.90 -2.56
N PRO A 27 -6.73 -1.06 -1.53
CA PRO A 27 -7.80 -0.39 -0.82
C PRO A 27 -8.61 0.49 -1.76
N LYS A 28 -9.92 0.59 -1.53
CA LYS A 28 -10.80 1.45 -2.37
C LYS A 28 -10.31 2.90 -2.43
N ALA A 29 -9.69 3.40 -1.36
CA ALA A 29 -9.16 4.77 -1.29
C ALA A 29 -7.91 5.00 -2.15
N TRP A 30 -7.28 3.96 -2.69
CA TRP A 30 -6.09 4.07 -3.51
C TRP A 30 -6.40 4.27 -5.00
N TYR A 31 -7.64 4.05 -5.41
CA TYR A 31 -8.06 4.24 -6.80
C TYR A 31 -8.26 5.73 -7.08
N PRO A 32 -7.56 6.31 -8.07
CA PRO A 32 -7.78 7.69 -8.51
C PRO A 32 -9.21 7.92 -8.98
N TYR A 33 -9.66 9.18 -9.01
CA TYR A 33 -11.00 9.53 -9.51
C TYR A 33 -11.23 9.14 -10.97
N ALA A 34 -10.16 9.11 -11.78
CA ALA A 34 -10.21 8.65 -13.17
C ALA A 34 -10.40 7.12 -13.32
N THR A 35 -10.39 6.35 -12.23
CA THR A 35 -10.52 4.88 -12.31
C THR A 35 -11.89 4.49 -12.87
N PRO A 36 -11.97 3.72 -13.97
CA PRO A 36 -13.23 3.25 -14.51
C PRO A 36 -14.03 2.42 -13.50
N GLU A 37 -15.35 2.60 -13.46
CA GLU A 37 -16.22 1.79 -12.60
C GLU A 37 -16.24 0.31 -12.97
N THR A 38 -15.90 0.00 -14.23
CA THR A 38 -15.79 -1.36 -14.77
C THR A 38 -14.55 -2.12 -14.30
N LEU A 39 -13.59 -1.44 -13.65
CA LEU A 39 -12.38 -2.09 -13.17
C LEU A 39 -12.72 -3.06 -12.04
N GLU A 40 -12.33 -4.32 -12.21
CA GLU A 40 -12.49 -5.33 -11.17
C GLU A 40 -11.63 -4.98 -9.95
N ARG A 41 -12.23 -5.03 -8.77
CA ARG A 41 -11.55 -4.77 -7.50
C ARG A 41 -11.44 -6.08 -6.74
N TRP A 42 -10.29 -6.72 -6.86
CA TRP A 42 -10.07 -8.02 -6.25
C TRP A 42 -10.13 -7.99 -4.73
N THR A 43 -10.74 -9.04 -4.19
CA THR A 43 -10.82 -9.29 -2.75
C THR A 43 -10.51 -10.73 -2.43
N PHE A 44 -9.98 -11.01 -1.24
CA PHE A 44 -9.58 -12.34 -0.80
C PHE A 44 -9.91 -12.57 0.69
N PRO A 45 -9.98 -13.84 1.15
CA PRO A 45 -10.38 -14.17 2.51
C PRO A 45 -9.30 -13.82 3.53
N SER A 46 -9.63 -12.91 4.44
CA SER A 46 -8.76 -12.53 5.56
C SER A 46 -9.51 -12.65 6.87
N CYS A 47 -8.84 -13.08 7.93
CA CYS A 47 -9.39 -12.93 9.27
C CYS A 47 -9.52 -11.45 9.64
N PHE A 48 -10.42 -11.13 10.57
CA PHE A 48 -10.66 -9.75 11.02
C PHE A 48 -9.39 -9.06 11.54
N GLY A 49 -8.54 -9.78 12.27
CA GLY A 49 -7.31 -9.23 12.84
C GLY A 49 -6.30 -8.78 11.77
N CYS A 50 -6.09 -9.59 10.74
CA CYS A 50 -5.23 -9.24 9.62
C CYS A 50 -5.82 -8.08 8.80
N ASN A 51 -7.12 -8.12 8.51
CA ASN A 51 -7.80 -7.08 7.74
C ASN A 51 -7.70 -5.71 8.46
N GLN A 52 -7.91 -5.68 9.79
CA GLN A 52 -7.76 -4.46 10.59
C GLN A 52 -6.31 -3.96 10.66
N ARG A 53 -5.34 -4.88 10.73
CA ARG A 53 -3.91 -4.51 10.66
C ARG A 53 -3.60 -3.82 9.34
N PHE A 54 -4.02 -4.41 8.22
CA PHE A 54 -3.76 -3.85 6.89
C PHE A 54 -4.49 -2.55 6.63
N SER A 55 -5.76 -2.42 7.06
CA SER A 55 -6.51 -1.15 7.00
C SER A 55 -5.73 0.03 7.61
N LYS A 56 -5.00 -0.20 8.71
CA LYS A 56 -4.17 0.84 9.36
C LYS A 56 -2.92 1.17 8.54
N ILE A 57 -2.22 0.14 8.05
CA ILE A 57 -1.00 0.28 7.25
C ILE A 57 -1.30 1.03 5.96
N GLU A 58 -2.35 0.62 5.26
CA GLU A 58 -2.82 1.18 4.00
C GLU A 58 -3.20 2.65 4.12
N GLY A 59 -3.91 3.00 5.18
CA GLY A 59 -4.29 4.39 5.44
C GLY A 59 -3.08 5.28 5.69
N ASP A 60 -2.15 4.85 6.55
CA ASP A 60 -0.92 5.61 6.81
C ASP A 60 -0.04 5.71 5.55
N LEU A 61 0.12 4.62 4.79
CA LEU A 61 0.93 4.59 3.58
C LEU A 61 0.35 5.48 2.47
N LEU A 62 -0.96 5.43 2.21
CA LEU A 62 -1.61 6.32 1.23
C LEU A 62 -1.40 7.78 1.59
N ASN A 63 -1.61 8.16 2.85
CA ASN A 63 -1.48 9.55 3.28
C ASN A 63 -0.06 10.10 3.05
N ARG A 64 0.95 9.22 3.01
CA ARG A 64 2.34 9.61 2.72
C ARG A 64 2.62 9.65 1.24
N VAL A 65 2.37 8.54 0.55
CA VAL A 65 2.70 8.40 -0.87
C VAL A 65 1.93 9.42 -1.69
N ALA A 66 0.64 9.63 -1.42
CA ALA A 66 -0.20 10.55 -2.18
C ALA A 66 0.31 12.00 -2.18
N LEU A 67 1.00 12.43 -1.11
CA LEU A 67 1.59 13.78 -1.03
C LEU A 67 2.87 13.93 -1.86
N ALA A 68 3.47 12.82 -2.31
CA ALA A 68 4.63 12.80 -3.19
C ALA A 68 4.26 12.58 -4.68
N LEU A 69 2.98 12.30 -4.98
CA LEU A 69 2.50 12.07 -6.35
C LEU A 69 2.28 13.39 -7.10
N ASP A 70 2.28 13.32 -8.43
CA ASP A 70 1.95 14.47 -9.28
C ASP A 70 0.43 14.62 -9.32
N THR A 71 -0.10 15.66 -8.69
CA THR A 71 -1.55 15.88 -8.61
C THR A 71 -2.20 16.19 -9.96
N LYS A 72 -1.39 16.50 -10.99
CA LYS A 72 -1.87 16.77 -12.35
C LYS A 72 -1.91 15.51 -13.23
N HIS A 73 -1.27 14.43 -12.81
CA HIS A 73 -1.26 13.18 -13.56
C HIS A 73 -2.55 12.38 -13.30
N GLU A 74 -3.13 11.80 -14.35
CA GLU A 74 -4.41 11.08 -14.28
C GLU A 74 -4.37 9.92 -13.28
N ALA A 75 -3.27 9.16 -13.28
CA ALA A 75 -3.03 8.03 -12.37
C ALA A 75 -2.91 8.40 -10.87
N SER A 76 -2.96 9.68 -10.52
CA SER A 76 -2.89 10.17 -9.13
C SER A 76 -3.99 11.18 -8.79
N GLN A 77 -4.91 11.41 -9.71
CA GLN A 77 -5.98 12.37 -9.55
C GLN A 77 -6.82 12.09 -8.30
N GLY A 78 -6.94 13.10 -7.44
CA GLY A 78 -7.74 13.05 -6.21
C GLY A 78 -7.08 12.35 -5.01
N LEU A 79 -5.94 11.67 -5.19
CA LEU A 79 -5.28 10.96 -4.10
C LEU A 79 -4.68 11.93 -3.07
N ALA A 80 -4.04 13.01 -3.52
CA ALA A 80 -3.51 14.04 -2.63
C ALA A 80 -4.62 14.74 -1.83
N ASP A 81 -5.75 15.05 -2.48
CA ASP A 81 -6.92 15.65 -1.82
C ASP A 81 -7.52 14.71 -0.77
N ALA A 82 -7.59 13.41 -1.09
CA ALA A 82 -8.05 12.39 -0.15
C ALA A 82 -7.12 12.31 1.08
N ALA A 83 -5.80 12.37 0.87
CA ALA A 83 -4.81 12.37 1.94
C ALA A 83 -4.92 13.63 2.82
N LEU A 84 -5.01 14.81 2.20
CA LEU A 84 -5.18 16.08 2.90
C LEU A 84 -6.48 16.09 3.71
N ARG A 85 -7.59 15.64 3.12
CA ARG A 85 -8.89 15.51 3.81
C ARG A 85 -8.83 14.53 4.98
N ALA A 86 -8.06 13.45 4.87
CA ALA A 86 -7.85 12.48 5.96
C ALA A 86 -7.03 13.05 7.13
N MET A 87 -6.41 14.22 6.95
CA MET A 87 -5.68 14.97 7.99
C MET A 87 -6.39 16.26 8.42
N ASP A 88 -7.44 16.67 7.70
CA ASP A 88 -8.22 17.87 8.02
C ASP A 88 -9.24 17.61 9.15
N PRO A 89 -9.10 18.24 10.33
CA PRO A 89 -10.06 18.09 11.44
C PRO A 89 -11.48 18.54 11.08
N LYS A 90 -11.62 19.52 10.18
CA LYS A 90 -12.93 20.05 9.75
C LYS A 90 -13.73 19.05 8.93
N ALA A 91 -13.05 18.08 8.33
CA ALA A 91 -13.68 16.98 7.62
C ALA A 91 -14.08 15.80 8.53
N GLY A 92 -13.89 15.94 9.85
CA GLY A 92 -14.27 14.96 10.86
C GLY A 92 -15.79 14.81 11.00
N ARG A 93 -16.26 13.58 11.20
CA ARG A 93 -17.69 13.28 11.41
C ARG A 93 -18.18 13.64 12.82
N ASP A 94 -17.27 13.58 13.79
CA ASP A 94 -17.47 13.83 15.20
C ASP A 94 -16.15 14.35 15.81
N GLU A 95 -16.19 14.76 17.08
CA GLU A 95 -15.01 15.30 17.78
C GLU A 95 -13.84 14.31 17.85
N LYS A 96 -14.14 13.02 17.98
CA LYS A 96 -13.13 11.96 18.06
C LYS A 96 -12.44 11.77 16.71
N ASP A 97 -13.18 11.76 15.60
CA ASP A 97 -12.64 11.73 14.24
C ASP A 97 -11.84 12.99 13.95
N ALA A 98 -12.36 14.17 14.30
CA ALA A 98 -11.64 15.44 14.14
C ALA A 98 -10.29 15.44 14.88
N ALA A 99 -10.27 14.98 16.14
CA ALA A 99 -9.04 14.84 16.92
C ALA A 99 -8.06 13.83 16.31
N ALA A 100 -8.56 12.69 15.80
CA ALA A 100 -7.73 11.69 15.14
C ALA A 100 -7.10 12.23 13.84
N ARG A 101 -7.83 13.05 13.07
CA ARG A 101 -7.31 13.71 11.87
C ARG A 101 -6.27 14.77 12.21
N ALA A 102 -6.53 15.60 13.22
CA ALA A 102 -5.57 16.57 13.74
C ALA A 102 -4.25 15.90 14.17
N ALA A 103 -4.36 14.80 14.93
CA ALA A 103 -3.19 14.03 15.37
C ALA A 103 -2.42 13.46 14.17
N ARG A 104 -3.12 12.98 13.14
CA ARG A 104 -2.49 12.48 11.91
C ARG A 104 -1.74 13.58 11.15
N GLY A 105 -2.35 14.76 10.99
CA GLY A 105 -1.69 15.91 10.38
C GLY A 105 -0.46 16.36 11.16
N LYS A 106 -0.56 16.42 12.49
CA LYS A 106 0.58 16.75 13.38
C LYS A 106 1.71 15.73 13.26
N LYS A 107 1.38 14.43 13.26
CA LYS A 107 2.36 13.35 13.04
C LYS A 107 3.06 13.54 11.69
N MET A 108 2.30 13.83 10.63
CA MET A 108 2.87 13.98 9.31
C MET A 108 3.88 15.13 9.23
N LEU A 109 3.49 16.30 9.72
CA LEU A 109 4.37 17.47 9.77
C LEU A 109 5.62 17.23 10.60
N ALA A 110 5.52 16.49 11.70
CA ALA A 110 6.65 16.17 12.56
C ALA A 110 7.66 15.20 11.91
N GLU A 111 7.23 14.42 10.90
CA GLU A 111 8.05 13.44 10.18
C GLU A 111 8.51 13.95 8.80
N MET A 112 8.29 15.23 8.49
CA MET A 112 8.75 15.85 7.25
C MET A 112 10.18 16.36 7.36
N PHE A 113 10.92 16.26 6.26
CA PHE A 113 12.24 16.84 6.08
C PHE A 113 12.15 18.07 5.18
N LYS A 114 13.07 19.02 5.36
CA LYS A 114 13.17 20.22 4.53
C LYS A 114 14.62 20.47 4.11
N GLY A 115 14.81 20.77 2.83
CA GLY A 115 16.12 21.13 2.27
C GLY A 115 17.24 20.17 2.64
N GLU A 116 18.32 20.68 3.21
CA GLU A 116 19.52 19.89 3.54
C GLU A 116 19.25 18.73 4.52
N ALA A 117 18.12 18.74 5.25
CA ALA A 117 17.74 17.63 6.10
C ALA A 117 17.19 16.41 5.32
N ILE A 118 16.96 16.53 4.01
CA ILE A 118 16.44 15.44 3.17
C ILE A 118 17.57 14.43 2.87
N PRO A 119 17.44 13.16 3.26
CA PRO A 119 18.48 12.14 3.07
C PRO A 119 18.56 11.69 1.60
N GLU A 120 19.53 12.19 0.84
CA GLU A 120 19.62 11.97 -0.62
C GLU A 120 19.73 10.49 -1.02
N GLY A 121 20.50 9.69 -0.28
CA GLY A 121 20.64 8.25 -0.52
C GLY A 121 19.44 7.40 -0.10
N GLN A 122 18.35 8.01 0.37
CA GLN A 122 17.14 7.32 0.81
C GLN A 122 15.88 7.81 0.08
N ILE A 123 16.06 8.51 -1.03
CA ILE A 123 14.95 8.93 -1.88
C ILE A 123 14.44 7.68 -2.62
N MET A 124 13.13 7.43 -2.51
CA MET A 124 12.50 6.33 -3.24
C MET A 124 12.61 6.57 -4.75
N PRO A 125 13.06 5.58 -5.55
CA PRO A 125 13.10 5.68 -7.01
C PRO A 125 11.77 6.15 -7.59
N GLY A 126 11.82 7.14 -8.49
CA GLY A 126 10.63 7.73 -9.12
C GLY A 126 9.85 8.77 -8.29
N LEU A 127 10.15 8.92 -6.99
CA LEU A 127 9.47 9.89 -6.11
C LEU A 127 10.37 11.07 -5.69
N GLY A 128 11.52 11.26 -6.34
CA GLY A 128 12.40 12.39 -6.12
C GLY A 128 11.84 13.73 -6.64
N GLU A 129 12.61 14.80 -6.41
CA GLU A 129 12.27 16.12 -6.92
C GLU A 129 12.26 16.13 -8.46
N ARG A 130 11.16 16.61 -9.05
CA ARG A 130 10.94 16.62 -10.52
C ARG A 130 10.50 17.96 -11.09
N TRP A 131 10.41 19.00 -10.27
CA TRP A 131 9.91 20.32 -10.68
C TRP A 131 10.98 21.41 -10.69
N GLY A 132 12.26 21.03 -10.55
CA GLY A 132 13.38 21.97 -10.57
C GLY A 132 13.41 22.92 -9.36
N ARG A 133 12.73 22.57 -8.25
CA ARG A 133 12.73 23.42 -7.06
C ARG A 133 14.09 23.42 -6.39
N PRO A 134 14.58 24.59 -5.93
CA PRO A 134 15.84 24.65 -5.19
C PRO A 134 15.73 23.83 -3.91
N LYS A 135 16.84 23.21 -3.49
CA LYS A 135 16.87 22.31 -2.32
C LYS A 135 16.19 22.92 -1.10
N THR A 136 16.45 24.20 -0.81
CA THR A 136 15.89 24.95 0.33
C THR A 136 14.35 25.03 0.36
N GLU A 137 13.69 24.87 -0.78
CA GLU A 137 12.23 24.86 -0.92
C GLU A 137 11.62 23.45 -0.92
N GLN A 138 12.46 22.41 -1.05
CA GLN A 138 12.00 21.03 -1.10
C GLN A 138 11.53 20.54 0.27
N LEU A 139 10.47 19.75 0.24
CA LEU A 139 9.93 19.02 1.37
C LEU A 139 9.92 17.53 1.02
N ALA A 140 10.32 16.69 1.97
CA ALA A 140 10.20 15.25 1.84
C ALA A 140 9.37 14.69 3.01
N ILE A 141 8.71 13.57 2.73
CA ILE A 141 7.89 12.85 3.69
C ILE A 141 8.51 11.49 3.92
N ASN A 142 8.66 11.09 5.18
CA ASN A 142 9.12 9.74 5.48
C ASN A 142 8.09 8.71 5.03
N ILE A 143 8.51 7.69 4.27
CA ILE A 143 7.70 6.51 3.93
C ILE A 143 8.33 5.31 4.66
N PRO A 144 7.71 4.79 5.74
CA PRO A 144 8.30 3.70 6.51
C PRO A 144 8.49 2.43 5.68
N ARG A 145 9.73 1.93 5.62
CA ARG A 145 10.08 0.69 4.92
C ARG A 145 9.18 -0.50 5.32
N ALA A 146 8.93 -0.67 6.61
CA ALA A 146 8.09 -1.74 7.13
C ALA A 146 6.63 -1.69 6.62
N SER A 147 6.10 -0.49 6.37
CA SER A 147 4.76 -0.34 5.78
C SER A 147 4.75 -0.78 4.32
N PHE A 148 5.82 -0.49 3.58
CA PHE A 148 5.97 -0.90 2.18
C PHE A 148 6.18 -2.41 2.05
N ASP A 149 7.01 -3.01 2.92
CA ASP A 149 7.20 -4.47 2.97
C ASP A 149 5.88 -5.18 3.29
N ALA A 150 5.13 -4.69 4.28
CA ALA A 150 3.84 -5.27 4.66
C ALA A 150 2.80 -5.14 3.53
N MET A 151 2.77 -4.00 2.82
CA MET A 151 1.87 -3.84 1.68
C MET A 151 2.24 -4.78 0.53
N THR A 152 3.53 -4.93 0.26
CA THR A 152 4.03 -5.86 -0.77
C THR A 152 3.64 -7.30 -0.40
N GLU A 153 3.86 -7.70 0.84
CA GLU A 153 3.44 -9.00 1.36
C GLU A 153 1.92 -9.23 1.16
N LYS A 154 1.09 -8.24 1.48
CA LYS A 154 -0.36 -8.31 1.27
C LYS A 154 -0.73 -8.53 -0.19
N ILE A 155 -0.14 -7.74 -1.10
CA ILE A 155 -0.44 -7.83 -2.54
C ILE A 155 -0.02 -9.20 -3.07
N VAL A 156 1.20 -9.64 -2.76
CA VAL A 156 1.75 -10.93 -3.24
C VAL A 156 0.93 -12.12 -2.73
N ARG A 157 0.59 -12.15 -1.43
CA ARG A 157 -0.29 -13.19 -0.86
C ARG A 157 -1.67 -13.20 -1.50
N GLY A 158 -2.23 -12.01 -1.69
CA GLY A 158 -3.51 -11.84 -2.35
C GLY A 158 -3.51 -12.34 -3.78
N LEU A 159 -2.46 -12.03 -4.55
CA LEU A 159 -2.30 -12.41 -5.94
C LEU A 159 -2.17 -13.92 -6.09
N ALA A 160 -1.28 -14.55 -5.32
CA ALA A 160 -1.11 -16.01 -5.32
C ALA A 160 -2.43 -16.74 -4.99
N TYR A 161 -3.22 -16.21 -4.06
CA TYR A 161 -4.53 -16.78 -3.76
C TYR A 161 -5.56 -16.54 -4.88
N ARG A 162 -5.58 -15.35 -5.47
CA ARG A 162 -6.57 -14.99 -6.50
C ARG A 162 -6.35 -15.69 -7.83
N GLU A 163 -5.10 -15.83 -8.25
CA GLU A 163 -4.72 -16.46 -9.51
C GLU A 163 -4.68 -17.99 -9.37
N ASP A 164 -4.04 -18.50 -8.32
CA ASP A 164 -3.71 -19.92 -8.21
C ASP A 164 -4.46 -20.67 -7.09
N GLY A 165 -5.25 -19.96 -6.27
CA GLY A 165 -5.86 -20.53 -5.06
C GLY A 165 -4.84 -20.90 -3.97
N GLN A 166 -3.59 -20.43 -4.09
CA GLN A 166 -2.49 -20.85 -3.23
C GLN A 166 -2.30 -19.95 -2.02
N PHE A 167 -1.92 -20.56 -0.90
CA PHE A 167 -1.47 -19.86 0.30
C PHE A 167 0.05 -19.86 0.33
N ILE A 168 0.66 -18.69 0.49
CA ILE A 168 2.11 -18.59 0.72
C ILE A 168 2.37 -18.92 2.19
N GLU A 169 2.78 -20.14 2.48
CA GLU A 169 3.13 -20.59 3.82
C GLU A 169 4.57 -21.08 3.91
N ALA A 170 5.04 -21.45 5.11
CA ALA A 170 6.39 -21.98 5.27
C ALA A 170 6.58 -23.19 4.33
N PRO A 171 7.74 -23.34 3.67
CA PRO A 171 9.01 -22.62 3.90
C PRO A 171 9.22 -21.35 3.05
N TYR A 172 8.19 -20.87 2.34
CA TYR A 172 8.33 -19.70 1.47
C TYR A 172 8.38 -18.39 2.27
N LYS A 173 9.11 -17.41 1.75
CA LYS A 173 9.16 -16.03 2.26
C LYS A 173 8.90 -15.04 1.14
N ILE A 174 8.37 -13.88 1.50
CA ILE A 174 8.21 -12.74 0.59
C ILE A 174 9.24 -11.69 1.00
N GLU A 175 10.08 -11.29 0.05
CA GLU A 175 11.07 -10.24 0.23
C GLU A 175 10.80 -9.10 -0.75
N THR A 176 10.94 -7.87 -0.27
CA THR A 176 10.72 -6.67 -1.07
C THR A 176 12.05 -6.02 -1.38
N PHE A 177 12.28 -5.72 -2.66
CA PHE A 177 13.45 -4.99 -3.14
C PHE A 177 12.97 -3.71 -3.80
N ILE A 178 13.49 -2.57 -3.35
CA ILE A 178 13.27 -1.28 -3.98
C ILE A 178 14.51 -1.02 -4.82
N ALA A 179 14.34 -1.02 -6.14
CA ALA A 179 15.42 -0.88 -7.09
C ALA A 179 15.08 0.24 -8.08
N GLU A 180 16.10 0.95 -8.54
CA GLU A 180 15.99 1.72 -9.79
C GLU A 180 15.82 0.75 -10.97
N ASP A 181 15.22 1.19 -12.07
CA ASP A 181 14.90 0.33 -13.22
C ASP A 181 16.11 -0.47 -13.73
N GLU A 182 17.30 0.13 -13.72
CA GLU A 182 18.56 -0.54 -14.10
C GLU A 182 18.98 -1.62 -13.09
N ALA A 183 18.78 -1.40 -11.79
CA ALA A 183 19.07 -2.40 -10.76
C ALA A 183 18.03 -3.53 -10.72
N ALA A 184 16.79 -3.25 -11.15
CA ALA A 184 15.74 -4.25 -11.29
C ALA A 184 16.06 -5.28 -12.38
N LYS A 185 16.91 -4.94 -13.36
CA LYS A 185 17.38 -5.88 -14.39
C LYS A 185 18.11 -7.07 -13.80
N VAL A 186 18.90 -6.89 -12.74
CA VAL A 186 19.62 -8.01 -12.09
C VAL A 186 18.64 -9.01 -11.46
N VAL A 187 17.58 -8.50 -10.81
CA VAL A 187 16.53 -9.35 -10.26
C VAL A 187 15.77 -10.06 -11.38
N LYS A 188 15.47 -9.35 -12.47
CA LYS A 188 14.82 -9.93 -13.66
C LYS A 188 15.68 -11.02 -14.29
N GLU A 189 16.98 -10.79 -14.47
CA GLU A 189 17.92 -11.77 -14.99
C GLU A 189 18.05 -13.01 -14.08
N LEU A 190 18.01 -12.82 -12.75
CA LEU A 190 17.98 -13.93 -11.81
C LEU A 190 16.68 -14.74 -11.92
N LEU A 191 15.54 -14.07 -12.08
CA LEU A 191 14.25 -14.72 -12.33
C LEU A 191 14.23 -15.44 -13.68
N ASP A 192 14.77 -14.85 -14.74
CA ASP A 192 14.85 -15.47 -16.06
C ASP A 192 15.80 -16.68 -16.05
N LYS A 193 16.89 -16.62 -15.26
CA LYS A 193 17.90 -17.68 -15.19
C LYS A 193 17.51 -18.84 -14.26
N ALA A 194 16.89 -18.55 -13.13
CA ALA A 194 16.63 -19.52 -12.07
C ALA A 194 15.14 -19.78 -11.83
N GLY A 195 14.27 -18.89 -12.29
CA GLY A 195 12.82 -19.07 -12.26
C GLY A 195 12.43 -20.24 -13.15
N LYS A 196 11.58 -21.10 -12.62
CA LYS A 196 10.87 -22.11 -13.42
C LYS A 196 9.44 -21.63 -13.54
N GLU A 197 8.90 -21.60 -14.77
CA GLU A 197 7.46 -21.42 -14.96
C GLU A 197 6.72 -22.53 -14.22
N SER A 198 6.01 -22.17 -13.15
CA SER A 198 5.03 -23.05 -12.57
C SER A 198 3.73 -22.86 -13.34
N ASN A 199 3.47 -23.75 -14.31
CA ASN A 199 2.14 -23.85 -14.92
C ASN A 199 1.13 -24.32 -13.86
N ALA A 200 0.56 -23.38 -13.12
CA ALA A 200 -0.66 -23.63 -12.36
C ALA A 200 -1.77 -23.86 -13.39
N ARG A 201 -2.22 -25.11 -13.48
CA ARG A 201 -3.27 -25.53 -14.40
C ARG A 201 -4.51 -24.66 -14.20
N ARG A 202 -4.98 -24.04 -15.29
CA ARG A 202 -6.38 -23.61 -15.43
C ARG A 202 -7.26 -24.84 -15.20
N VAL A 203 -7.97 -24.89 -14.08
CA VAL A 203 -9.09 -25.82 -13.84
C VAL A 203 -10.34 -24.98 -13.64
#